data_AF-A0A3S1QEC7-F1
#
_entry.id   AF-A0A3S1QEC7-F1
#
_cell.length_a   1.000
_cell.length_b   1.000
_cell.length_c   1.000
_cell.angle_alpha   90.00
_cell.angle_beta   90.00
_cell.angle_gamma   90.00
#
_symmetry.space_group_name_H-M   'P 1'
#
loop_
_entity.id
_entity.type
_entity.pdbx_description
1 polymer ?
#
loop_
_entity_poly.entity_id
_entity_poly.type
_entity_poly.pdbx_seq_one_letter_code
_entity_poly.pdbx_strand_id
1 'polypeptide(L)'
;MLQTTTKPPLTIRLCQPRGFCAGVDRAIQIVVLALKKYGAPVYVRHEIVHNRYVVEGLQSLGAVFIEELSEIPAEHRQSPVVFSAHGVPKSVPADAKARNLFYLDATCPLVSKVHKQAMRHQRLGRHVLLIGHAGHPEVIGTMGQLPDGAV
;
A
#
# COMPACT_ATOMS: atom_id res chain seq x y z
N MET A 1 5.21 -54.01 8.36
CA MET A 1 3.85 -53.61 7.94
C MET A 1 3.47 -52.37 8.73
N LEU A 2 3.39 -51.21 8.10
CA LEU A 2 2.95 -49.98 8.76
C LEU A 2 1.42 -50.03 8.90
N GLN A 3 0.94 -50.15 10.13
CA GLN A 3 -0.49 -50.04 10.44
C GLN A 3 -0.95 -48.62 10.11
N THR A 4 -1.75 -48.48 9.07
CA THR A 4 -2.46 -47.24 8.77
C THR A 4 -3.57 -47.08 9.80
N THR A 5 -3.33 -46.27 10.82
CA THR A 5 -4.38 -45.89 11.79
C THR A 5 -5.39 -44.99 11.08
N THR A 6 -6.65 -45.42 11.06
CA THR A 6 -7.75 -44.61 10.52
C THR A 6 -7.98 -43.41 11.42
N LYS A 7 -7.70 -42.20 10.93
CA LYS A 7 -7.94 -40.96 11.65
C LYS A 7 -9.45 -40.69 11.80
N PRO A 8 -9.89 -40.05 12.90
CA PRO A 8 -11.29 -39.66 13.06
C PRO A 8 -11.72 -38.61 12.01
N PRO A 9 -13.02 -38.52 11.69
CA PRO A 9 -13.53 -37.55 10.73
C PRO A 9 -13.29 -36.11 11.24
N LEU A 10 -12.74 -35.26 10.37
CA LEU A 10 -12.49 -33.84 10.63
C LEU A 10 -13.37 -33.00 9.72
N THR A 11 -14.11 -32.04 10.29
CA THR A 11 -14.85 -31.05 9.50
C THR A 11 -14.05 -29.76 9.40
N ILE A 12 -13.69 -29.36 8.18
CA ILE A 12 -13.07 -28.05 7.89
C ILE A 12 -14.17 -27.09 7.46
N ARG A 13 -14.27 -25.93 8.13
CA ARG A 13 -15.22 -24.87 7.78
C ARG A 13 -14.46 -23.66 7.22
N LEU A 14 -14.93 -23.13 6.10
CA LEU A 14 -14.33 -21.98 5.43
C LEU A 14 -15.26 -20.77 5.52
N CYS A 15 -14.78 -19.66 6.07
CA CYS A 15 -15.56 -18.43 6.19
C CYS A 15 -15.83 -17.77 4.83
N GLN A 16 -16.93 -17.02 4.73
CA GLN A 16 -17.23 -16.10 3.63
C GLN A 16 -17.76 -14.77 4.18
N PRO A 17 -17.25 -13.61 3.71
CA PRO A 17 -16.15 -13.46 2.75
C PRO A 17 -14.77 -13.81 3.36
N ARG A 18 -13.81 -14.18 2.51
CA ARG A 18 -12.38 -14.39 2.88
C ARG A 18 -11.49 -14.03 1.69
N GLY A 19 -10.26 -13.60 1.95
CA GLY A 19 -9.28 -13.28 0.91
C GLY A 19 -9.27 -11.81 0.52
N PHE A 20 -9.11 -11.52 -0.78
CA PHE A 20 -8.88 -10.18 -1.28
C PHE A 20 -10.11 -9.28 -1.16
N CYS A 21 -9.89 -8.04 -0.71
CA CYS A 21 -10.85 -6.97 -0.86
C CYS A 21 -10.58 -6.19 -2.16
N ALA A 22 -11.53 -5.35 -2.58
CA ALA A 22 -11.39 -4.54 -3.79
C ALA A 22 -10.16 -3.60 -3.77
N GLY A 23 -9.76 -3.11 -2.59
CA GLY A 23 -8.58 -2.27 -2.43
C GLY A 23 -7.27 -3.02 -2.70
N VAL A 24 -7.17 -4.24 -2.18
CA VAL A 24 -6.01 -5.13 -2.39
C VAL A 24 -5.89 -5.53 -3.86
N ASP A 25 -6.99 -6.00 -4.46
CA ASP A 25 -6.99 -6.42 -5.86
C ASP A 25 -6.58 -5.26 -6.79
N ARG A 26 -7.17 -4.08 -6.60
CA ARG A 26 -6.80 -2.87 -7.35
C ARG A 26 -5.32 -2.53 -7.20
N ALA A 27 -4.77 -2.57 -5.99
CA ALA A 27 -3.39 -2.17 -5.75
C ALA A 27 -2.38 -3.11 -6.43
N ILE A 28 -2.63 -4.41 -6.36
CA ILE A 28 -1.82 -5.42 -7.06
C ILE A 28 -1.90 -5.21 -8.57
N GLN A 29 -3.12 -5.02 -9.11
CA GLN A 29 -3.32 -4.80 -10.54
C GLN A 29 -2.61 -3.54 -11.05
N ILE A 30 -2.52 -2.47 -10.26
CA ILE A 30 -1.76 -1.26 -10.64
C ILE A 30 -0.29 -1.59 -10.88
N VAL A 31 0.35 -2.37 -10.00
CA VAL A 31 1.76 -2.77 -10.16
C VAL A 31 1.91 -3.68 -11.39
N VAL A 32 1.06 -4.70 -11.55
CA VAL A 32 1.09 -5.63 -12.69
C VAL A 32 0.94 -4.90 -14.01
N LEU A 33 -0.04 -3.99 -14.11
CA LEU A 33 -0.28 -3.22 -15.33
C LEU A 33 0.82 -2.19 -15.59
N ALA A 34 1.43 -1.62 -14.55
CA ALA A 34 2.60 -0.76 -14.70
C ALA A 34 3.78 -1.53 -15.27
N LEU A 35 4.11 -2.71 -14.73
CA LEU A 35 5.16 -3.58 -15.26
C LEU A 35 4.88 -3.98 -16.71
N LYS A 36 3.64 -4.33 -17.04
CA LYS A 36 3.24 -4.66 -18.42
C LYS A 36 3.40 -3.49 -19.38
N LYS A 37 3.10 -2.26 -18.94
CA LYS A 37 3.10 -1.06 -19.79
C LYS A 37 4.48 -0.43 -19.94
N TYR A 38 5.26 -0.38 -18.87
CA TYR A 38 6.51 0.37 -18.78
C TYR A 38 7.76 -0.53 -18.74
N GLY A 39 7.60 -1.83 -18.51
CA GLY A 39 8.71 -2.74 -18.26
C GLY A 39 9.26 -2.63 -16.84
N ALA A 40 10.25 -3.45 -16.53
CA ALA A 40 10.98 -3.37 -15.27
C ALA A 40 12.14 -2.35 -15.35
N PRO A 41 12.50 -1.67 -14.26
CA PRO A 41 11.88 -1.77 -12.93
C PRO A 41 10.64 -0.88 -12.77
N VAL A 42 9.68 -1.35 -11.96
CA VAL A 42 8.64 -0.51 -11.35
C VAL A 42 8.91 -0.42 -9.85
N TYR A 43 9.07 0.79 -9.33
CA TYR A 43 9.31 1.01 -7.92
C TYR A 43 7.99 1.04 -7.15
N VAL A 44 7.97 0.46 -5.95
CA VAL A 44 6.81 0.50 -5.06
C VAL A 44 7.27 0.99 -3.69
N ARG A 45 6.67 2.08 -3.20
CA ARG A 45 7.02 2.64 -1.88
C ARG A 45 6.26 1.87 -0.79
N HIS A 46 7.02 1.23 0.09
CA HIS A 46 6.62 0.16 1.00
C HIS A 46 6.01 -1.04 0.26
N GLU A 47 5.76 -2.14 0.99
CA GLU A 47 4.99 -3.26 0.48
C GLU A 47 3.62 -2.80 -0.06
N ILE A 48 3.24 -3.29 -1.25
CA ILE A 48 1.96 -2.93 -1.90
C ILE A 48 0.77 -3.33 -1.02
N VAL A 49 0.90 -4.49 -0.37
CA VAL A 49 0.05 -5.08 0.66
C VAL A 49 0.91 -5.94 1.58
N HIS A 50 0.54 -6.09 2.85
CA HIS A 50 1.28 -6.91 3.82
C HIS A 50 1.06 -8.42 3.61
N ASN A 51 1.50 -8.94 2.45
CA ASN A 51 1.45 -10.36 2.13
C ASN A 51 2.71 -10.79 1.37
N ARG A 52 3.55 -11.59 2.02
CA ARG A 52 4.84 -12.03 1.49
C ARG A 52 4.73 -12.71 0.12
N TYR A 53 3.75 -13.59 -0.08
CA TYR A 53 3.58 -14.30 -1.36
C TYR A 53 3.28 -13.33 -2.51
N VAL A 54 2.46 -12.30 -2.25
CA VAL A 54 2.17 -11.25 -3.24
C VAL A 54 3.42 -10.40 -3.52
N VAL A 55 4.15 -10.01 -2.49
CA VAL A 55 5.38 -9.19 -2.62
C VAL A 55 6.44 -9.93 -3.42
N GLU A 56 6.76 -11.17 -3.05
CA GLU A 56 7.73 -12.02 -3.74
C GLU A 56 7.33 -12.26 -5.20
N GLY A 57 6.03 -12.52 -5.45
CA GLY A 57 5.49 -12.66 -6.80
C GLY A 57 5.72 -11.42 -7.66
N LEU A 58 5.44 -10.22 -7.15
CA LEU A 58 5.68 -8.97 -7.86
C LEU A 58 7.18 -8.68 -8.07
N GLN A 59 8.03 -9.00 -7.09
CA GLN A 59 9.48 -8.90 -7.23
C GLN A 59 10.00 -9.76 -8.38
N SER A 60 9.50 -11.01 -8.49
CA SER A 60 9.87 -11.90 -9.60
C SER A 60 9.46 -11.37 -10.98
N LEU A 61 8.48 -10.46 -11.05
CA LEU A 61 8.04 -9.79 -12.27
C LEU A 61 8.79 -8.48 -12.54
N GLY A 62 9.68 -8.05 -11.64
CA GLY A 62 10.50 -6.84 -11.79
C GLY A 62 10.05 -5.62 -10.98
N ALA A 63 9.15 -5.80 -10.00
CA ALA A 63 8.87 -4.75 -9.02
C ALA A 63 10.03 -4.62 -8.02
N VAL A 64 10.36 -3.39 -7.64
CA VAL A 64 11.39 -3.09 -6.62
C VAL A 64 10.73 -2.34 -5.47
N PHE A 65 10.70 -2.95 -4.30
CA PHE A 65 10.14 -2.36 -3.09
C PHE A 65 11.21 -1.53 -2.38
N ILE A 66 10.86 -0.30 -2.04
CA ILE A 66 11.73 0.70 -1.38
C ILE A 66 10.99 1.34 -0.21
N GLU A 67 11.72 1.85 0.77
CA GLU A 67 11.13 2.60 1.88
C GLU A 67 10.98 4.07 1.51
N GLU A 68 12.00 4.65 0.87
CA GLU A 68 12.09 6.06 0.52
C GLU A 68 12.42 6.33 -0.95
N LEU A 69 11.88 7.42 -1.49
CA LEU A 69 12.07 7.79 -2.90
C LEU A 69 13.51 8.13 -3.26
N SER A 70 14.36 8.42 -2.27
CA SER A 70 15.80 8.63 -2.46
C SER A 70 16.56 7.35 -2.80
N GLU A 71 15.98 6.18 -2.57
CA GLU A 71 16.60 4.89 -2.91
C GLU A 71 16.52 4.58 -4.41
N ILE A 72 15.73 5.34 -5.17
CA ILE A 72 15.63 5.20 -6.63
C ILE A 72 16.92 5.75 -7.27
N PRO A 73 17.70 4.92 -7.99
CA PRO A 73 18.89 5.37 -8.69
C PRO A 73 18.59 6.47 -9.72
N ALA A 74 19.54 7.36 -9.96
CA ALA A 74 19.36 8.50 -10.85
C ALA A 74 19.07 8.07 -12.30
N GLU A 75 19.67 6.96 -12.74
CA GLU A 75 19.45 6.31 -14.03
C GLU A 75 18.03 5.73 -14.17
N HIS A 76 17.34 5.47 -13.06
CA HIS A 76 15.97 4.94 -13.04
C HIS A 76 14.91 6.00 -12.74
N ARG A 77 15.25 7.30 -12.87
CA ARG A 77 14.32 8.42 -12.63
C ARG A 77 13.05 8.35 -13.49
N GLN A 78 13.13 7.71 -14.66
CA GLN A 78 12.01 7.56 -15.60
C GLN A 78 11.13 6.35 -15.28
N SER A 79 11.57 5.47 -14.37
CA SER A 79 10.79 4.31 -13.93
C SER A 79 9.57 4.76 -13.13
N PRO A 80 8.39 4.13 -13.33
CA PRO A 80 7.21 4.43 -12.54
C PRO A 80 7.41 4.11 -11.06
N VAL A 81 6.84 4.95 -10.20
CA VAL A 81 6.74 4.72 -8.75
C VAL A 81 5.28 4.45 -8.38
N VAL A 82 5.00 3.45 -7.57
CA VAL A 82 3.66 3.13 -7.07
C VAL A 82 3.62 3.37 -5.56
N PHE A 83 2.66 4.17 -5.09
CA PHE A 83 2.39 4.29 -3.65
C PHE A 83 1.43 3.19 -3.19
N SER A 84 1.71 2.56 -2.05
CA SER A 84 0.97 1.39 -1.58
C SER A 84 -0.51 1.65 -1.23
N ALA A 85 -1.28 0.58 -1.04
CA ALA A 85 -2.71 0.65 -0.74
C ALA A 85 -3.04 1.39 0.56
N HIS A 86 -2.08 1.44 1.49
CA HIS A 86 -2.20 2.05 2.82
C HIS A 86 -2.21 3.58 2.79
N GLY A 87 -1.87 4.19 1.67
CA GLY A 87 -1.75 5.64 1.57
C GLY A 87 -0.44 6.20 2.10
N VAL A 88 -0.16 7.44 1.72
CA VAL A 88 1.08 8.15 2.05
C VAL A 88 0.78 9.57 2.56
N PRO A 89 1.66 10.16 3.40
CA PRO A 89 1.52 11.55 3.83
C PRO A 89 1.70 12.51 2.64
N LYS A 90 1.23 13.76 2.77
CA LYS A 90 1.33 14.77 1.70
C LYS A 90 2.77 15.06 1.26
N SER A 91 3.73 14.85 2.15
CA SER A 91 5.16 15.02 1.87
C SER A 91 5.67 14.08 0.77
N VAL A 92 5.13 12.86 0.66
CA VAL A 92 5.63 11.86 -0.31
C VAL A 92 5.29 12.21 -1.76
N PRO A 93 4.03 12.53 -2.14
CA PRO A 93 3.73 13.04 -3.48
C PRO A 93 4.43 14.37 -3.78
N ALA A 94 4.69 15.21 -2.77
CA ALA A 94 5.44 16.45 -2.94
C ALA A 94 6.92 16.17 -3.28
N ASP A 95 7.56 15.24 -2.57
CA ASP A 95 8.93 14.80 -2.84
C ASP A 95 9.04 14.13 -4.22
N ALA A 96 8.09 13.28 -4.60
CA ALA A 96 8.05 12.69 -5.95
C ALA A 96 8.02 13.77 -7.04
N LYS A 97 7.20 14.81 -6.87
CA LYS A 97 7.13 15.96 -7.79
C LYS A 97 8.42 16.76 -7.82
N ALA A 98 9.00 17.07 -6.65
CA ALA A 98 10.29 17.78 -6.56
C ALA A 98 11.42 17.01 -7.26
N ARG A 99 11.31 15.67 -7.27
CA ARG A 99 12.23 14.76 -7.97
C ARG A 99 11.87 14.51 -9.44
N ASN A 100 10.80 15.11 -9.98
CA ASN A 100 10.31 14.80 -11.33
C ASN A 100 10.07 13.29 -11.57
N LEU A 101 9.62 12.57 -10.54
CA LEU A 101 9.25 11.16 -10.64
C LEU A 101 7.80 11.02 -11.14
N PHE A 102 7.59 10.13 -12.10
CA PHE A 102 6.25 9.71 -12.48
C PHE A 102 5.72 8.71 -11.44
N TYR A 103 4.56 8.99 -10.83
CA TYR A 103 3.97 8.11 -9.82
C TYR A 103 2.51 7.73 -10.11
N LEU A 104 2.14 6.54 -9.64
CA LEU A 104 0.79 5.98 -9.64
C LEU A 104 0.34 5.78 -8.19
N ASP A 105 -0.85 6.29 -7.85
CA ASP A 105 -1.39 6.17 -6.49
C ASP A 105 -2.31 4.95 -6.36
N ALA A 106 -1.80 3.91 -5.71
CA ALA A 106 -2.57 2.70 -5.43
C ALA A 106 -3.34 2.74 -4.11
N THR A 107 -3.34 3.88 -3.39
CA THR A 107 -4.11 4.06 -2.15
C THR A 107 -5.53 3.55 -2.32
N CYS A 108 -6.00 2.74 -1.37
CA CYS A 108 -7.37 2.25 -1.36
C CYS A 108 -8.34 3.44 -1.27
N PRO A 109 -9.40 3.50 -2.11
CA PRO A 109 -10.37 4.60 -2.05
C PRO A 109 -11.02 4.79 -0.68
N LEU A 110 -11.12 3.73 0.14
CA LEU A 110 -11.61 3.83 1.52
C LEU A 110 -10.60 4.51 2.45
N VAL A 111 -9.30 4.31 2.25
CA VAL A 111 -8.24 5.06 2.95
C VAL A 111 -8.24 6.52 2.51
N SER A 112 -8.30 6.78 1.19
CA SER A 112 -8.40 8.15 0.67
C SER A 112 -9.65 8.87 1.18
N LYS A 113 -10.74 8.16 1.47
CA LYS A 113 -11.93 8.73 2.12
C LYS A 113 -11.61 9.20 3.54
N VAL A 114 -10.88 8.42 4.33
CA VAL A 114 -10.44 8.81 5.69
C VAL A 114 -9.55 10.05 5.62
N HIS A 115 -8.56 10.07 4.72
CA HIS A 115 -7.70 11.25 4.46
C HIS A 115 -8.53 12.51 4.20
N LYS A 116 -9.53 12.41 3.32
CA LYS A 116 -10.43 13.51 2.95
C LYS A 116 -11.31 13.97 4.12
N GLN A 117 -11.82 13.05 4.95
CA GLN A 117 -12.64 13.42 6.12
C GLN A 117 -11.80 14.10 7.20
N ALA A 118 -10.59 13.59 7.48
CA ALA A 118 -9.66 14.22 8.43
C ALA A 118 -9.39 15.68 8.04
N MET A 119 -8.97 15.92 6.79
CA MET A 119 -8.74 17.28 6.28
C MET A 119 -9.99 18.16 6.34
N ARG A 120 -11.17 17.60 6.01
CA ARG A 120 -12.43 18.35 6.07
C ARG A 120 -12.75 18.79 7.49
N HIS A 121 -12.63 17.90 8.47
CA HIS A 121 -12.97 18.22 9.85
C HIS A 121 -11.99 19.21 10.47
N GLN A 122 -10.69 19.08 10.17
CA GLN A 122 -9.68 20.07 10.55
C GLN A 122 -10.01 21.46 9.95
N ARG A 123 -10.36 21.53 8.66
CA ARG A 123 -10.75 22.81 8.02
C ARG A 123 -12.00 23.44 8.64
N LEU A 124 -12.88 22.63 9.22
CA LEU A 124 -14.07 23.10 9.95
C LEU A 124 -13.77 23.51 11.41
N GLY A 125 -12.48 23.58 11.81
CA GLY A 125 -12.07 23.95 13.15
C GLY A 125 -12.38 22.88 14.21
N ARG A 126 -12.60 21.62 13.81
CA ARG A 126 -12.89 20.53 14.74
C ARG A 126 -11.59 19.83 15.13
N HIS A 127 -11.51 19.42 16.39
CA HIS A 127 -10.48 18.51 16.83
C HIS A 127 -10.70 17.11 16.23
N VAL A 128 -9.65 16.51 15.67
CA VAL A 128 -9.71 15.21 15.00
C VAL A 128 -8.99 14.20 15.88
N LEU A 129 -9.69 13.18 16.37
CA LEU A 129 -9.08 12.04 17.05
C LEU A 129 -8.95 10.88 16.08
N LEU A 130 -7.73 10.42 15.84
CA LEU A 130 -7.45 9.26 15.01
C LEU A 130 -7.21 8.03 15.89
N ILE A 131 -8.05 7.00 15.72
CA ILE A 131 -7.87 5.72 16.41
C ILE A 131 -7.08 4.80 15.48
N GLY A 132 -5.89 4.37 15.91
CA GLY A 132 -5.04 3.49 15.14
C GLY A 132 -3.79 3.07 15.91
N HIS A 133 -2.97 2.23 15.29
CA HIS A 133 -1.71 1.77 15.87
C HIS A 133 -0.57 2.71 15.48
N ALA A 134 0.18 3.19 16.46
CA ALA A 134 1.38 3.99 16.22
C ALA A 134 2.36 3.25 15.29
N GLY A 135 2.93 3.97 14.33
CA GLY A 135 3.87 3.40 13.34
C GLY A 135 3.22 2.69 12.15
N HIS A 136 1.91 2.43 12.16
CA HIS A 136 1.27 1.79 11.00
C HIS A 136 1.24 2.74 9.78
N PRO A 137 1.59 2.28 8.56
CA PRO A 137 1.65 3.14 7.36
C PRO A 137 0.37 3.94 7.10
N GLU A 138 -0.81 3.33 7.29
CA GLU A 138 -2.10 3.99 7.11
C GLU A 138 -2.35 5.13 8.12
N VAL A 139 -1.85 4.95 9.36
CA VAL A 139 -1.96 5.95 10.42
C VAL A 139 -1.04 7.13 10.12
N ILE A 140 0.21 6.85 9.74
CA ILE A 140 1.19 7.87 9.30
C ILE A 140 0.65 8.63 8.09
N GLY A 141 0.12 7.90 7.10
CA GLY A 141 -0.48 8.47 5.89
C GLY A 141 -1.65 9.40 6.19
N THR A 142 -2.52 9.01 7.12
CA THR A 142 -3.68 9.82 7.54
C THR A 142 -3.28 11.06 8.33
N MET A 143 -2.39 10.92 9.31
CA MET A 143 -1.90 12.06 10.11
C MET A 143 -1.17 13.08 9.23
N GLY A 144 -0.34 12.61 8.28
CA GLY A 144 0.37 13.48 7.34
C GLY A 144 -0.51 14.15 6.27
N GLN A 145 -1.84 14.04 6.37
CA GLN A 145 -2.76 14.91 5.64
C GLN A 145 -3.04 16.22 6.36
N LEU A 146 -2.74 16.29 7.65
CA LEU A 146 -3.05 17.39 8.54
C LEU A 146 -1.77 18.14 8.96
N PRO A 147 -1.89 19.39 9.45
CA PRO A 147 -0.77 20.07 10.09
C PRO A 147 -0.29 19.32 11.34
N ASP A 148 0.98 19.52 11.71
CA ASP A 148 1.54 18.98 12.94
C ASP A 148 0.72 19.46 14.17
N GLY A 149 0.43 18.53 15.09
CA GLY A 149 -0.38 18.80 16.29
C GLY A 149 -1.90 18.90 16.06
N ALA A 150 -2.40 18.60 14.85
CA ALA A 150 -3.83 18.64 14.55
C ALA A 150 -4.61 17.37 14.98
N VAL A 151 -3.90 16.31 15.40
CA VAL A 151 -4.44 15.01 15.87
C VAL A 151 -3.89 14.72 17.25
#